data_AF-A0A2V6B3R0-F1
#
_entry.id   AF-A0A2V6B3R0-F1
#
_cell.length_a   1.000
_cell.length_b   1.000
_cell.length_c   1.000
_cell.angle_alpha   90.00
_cell.angle_beta   90.00
_cell.angle_gamma   90.00
#
_symmetry.space_group_name_H-M   'P 1'
#
loop_
_entity.id
_entity.type
_entity.pdbx_description
1 polymer ?
#
loop_
_entity_poly.entity_id
_entity_poly.type
_entity_poly.pdbx_seq_one_letter_code
_entity_poly.pdbx_strand_id
1 'polypeptide(L)'
;MKSMVEKAHAIAYWLLPERAARELFSRKIRDLAGQFDAPLFEPHATVFIAPENSRAPLAVLRDLGQVNVELTIHSIRFSKNFTKTLFVQFETNSALQQLGDAIWKASGARNRYLIDPHLSLLYAKLPPETKQRLADKIRLPFHEVCFTSICAMRCIRPTTTAIEVEQWKLLAP
;
A
#
# COMPACT_ATOMS: atom_id res chain seq x y z
N MET A 1 11.03 13.33 -25.36
CA MET A 1 11.89 12.75 -24.31
C MET A 1 11.01 12.25 -23.16
N LYS A 2 10.91 10.94 -22.94
CA LYS A 2 10.34 10.42 -21.69
C LYS A 2 11.39 10.65 -20.61
N SER A 3 11.11 11.54 -19.65
CA SER A 3 11.88 11.62 -18.41
C SER A 3 11.95 10.21 -17.81
N MET A 4 13.15 9.64 -17.74
CA MET A 4 13.36 8.42 -16.97
C MET A 4 13.25 8.83 -15.50
N VAL A 5 12.17 8.42 -14.85
CA VAL A 5 12.02 8.63 -13.41
C VAL A 5 13.14 7.86 -12.73
N GLU A 6 14.00 8.59 -12.01
CA GLU A 6 15.10 8.00 -11.26
C GLU A 6 14.56 7.02 -10.22
N LYS A 7 15.15 5.82 -10.19
CA LYS A 7 14.79 4.77 -9.26
C LYS A 7 15.64 4.91 -8.01
N ALA A 8 14.99 4.93 -6.86
CA ALA A 8 15.68 4.95 -5.57
C ALA A 8 15.03 3.97 -4.62
N HIS A 9 15.84 3.40 -3.73
CA HIS A 9 15.31 2.71 -2.58
C HIS A 9 14.61 3.69 -1.63
N ALA A 10 13.62 3.16 -0.94
CA ALA A 10 12.79 3.89 0.00
C ALA A 10 12.33 2.98 1.13
N ILE A 11 11.93 3.60 2.23
CA ILE A 11 11.26 2.92 3.34
C ILE A 11 9.77 3.25 3.24
N ALA A 12 8.94 2.26 2.95
CA ALA A 12 7.49 2.38 2.96
C ALA A 12 6.92 1.84 4.28
N TYR A 13 6.09 2.64 4.93
CA TYR A 13 5.38 2.28 6.15
C TYR A 13 3.96 1.84 5.80
N TRP A 14 3.62 0.61 6.19
CA TRP A 14 2.41 -0.08 5.76
C TRP A 14 1.52 -0.38 6.95
N LEU A 15 0.27 0.06 6.88
CA LEU A 15 -0.78 -0.49 7.72
C LEU A 15 -1.21 -1.84 7.18
N LEU A 16 -1.37 -2.80 8.09
CA LEU A 16 -1.83 -4.14 7.77
C LEU A 16 -3.24 -4.35 8.34
N PRO A 17 -4.20 -4.85 7.54
CA PRO A 17 -5.55 -5.11 8.03
C PRO A 17 -5.54 -6.10 9.20
N GLU A 18 -6.58 -6.05 10.02
CA GLU A 18 -6.84 -7.08 11.01
C GLU A 18 -7.05 -8.47 10.36
N ARG A 19 -7.00 -9.52 11.17
CA ARG A 19 -6.91 -10.91 10.69
C ARG A 19 -7.97 -11.29 9.65
N ALA A 20 -9.26 -11.05 9.93
CA ALA A 20 -10.34 -11.49 9.05
C ALA A 20 -10.31 -10.78 7.68
N ALA A 21 -10.14 -9.46 7.69
CA ALA A 21 -9.98 -8.67 6.47
C ALA A 21 -8.69 -9.04 5.72
N ARG A 22 -7.58 -9.24 6.44
CA ARG A 22 -6.28 -9.65 5.87
C ARG A 22 -6.39 -10.97 5.12
N GLU A 23 -6.95 -11.99 5.75
CA GLU A 23 -7.13 -13.31 5.13
C GLU A 23 -7.99 -13.22 3.87
N LEU A 24 -9.05 -12.40 3.89
CA LEU A 24 -9.88 -12.18 2.72
C LEU A 24 -9.10 -11.48 1.60
N PHE A 25 -8.39 -10.39 1.89
CA PHE A 25 -7.60 -9.70 0.88
C PHE A 25 -6.46 -10.55 0.32
N SER A 26 -5.75 -11.31 1.16
CA SER A 26 -4.70 -12.24 0.72
C SER A 26 -5.24 -13.29 -0.25
N ARG A 27 -6.45 -13.83 -0.03
CA ARG A 27 -7.09 -14.74 -0.99
C ARG A 27 -7.37 -14.05 -2.33
N LYS A 28 -7.99 -12.85 -2.30
CA LYS A 28 -8.28 -12.09 -3.53
C LYS A 28 -7.01 -11.74 -4.31
N ILE A 29 -5.96 -11.30 -3.63
CA ILE A 29 -4.66 -11.01 -4.24
C ILE A 29 -4.10 -12.27 -4.90
N ARG A 30 -4.14 -13.42 -4.22
CA ARG A 30 -3.66 -14.69 -4.77
C ARG A 30 -4.44 -15.14 -6.00
N ASP A 31 -5.76 -15.07 -5.95
CA ASP A 31 -6.63 -15.47 -7.06
C ASP A 31 -6.38 -14.60 -8.30
N LEU A 32 -6.30 -13.27 -8.12
CA LEU A 32 -6.00 -12.33 -9.19
C LEU A 32 -4.57 -12.49 -9.71
N ALA A 33 -3.60 -12.68 -8.82
CA ALA A 33 -2.21 -12.89 -9.18
C ALA A 33 -2.02 -14.15 -10.04
N GLY A 34 -2.65 -15.26 -9.65
CA GLY A 34 -2.63 -16.50 -10.42
C GLY A 34 -3.34 -16.36 -11.78
N GLN A 35 -4.43 -15.59 -11.85
CA GLN A 35 -5.14 -15.35 -13.11
C GLN A 35 -4.31 -14.54 -14.13
N PHE A 36 -3.46 -13.62 -13.66
CA PHE A 36 -2.78 -12.64 -14.52
C PHE A 36 -1.25 -12.74 -14.52
N ASP A 37 -0.68 -13.82 -13.96
CA ASP A 37 0.76 -14.01 -13.81
C ASP A 37 1.45 -12.78 -13.19
N ALA A 38 0.92 -12.36 -12.04
CA ALA A 38 1.32 -11.15 -11.33
C ALA A 38 1.97 -11.48 -9.98
N PRO A 39 2.82 -10.58 -9.43
CA PRO A 39 3.50 -10.83 -8.17
C PRO A 39 2.52 -10.88 -7.00
N LEU A 40 2.85 -11.71 -6.01
CA LEU A 40 2.18 -11.70 -4.70
C LEU A 40 2.77 -10.60 -3.81
N PHE A 41 1.93 -10.06 -2.93
CA PHE A 41 2.32 -9.11 -1.91
C PHE A 41 1.35 -9.18 -0.74
N GLU A 42 1.79 -8.76 0.44
CA GLU A 42 0.93 -8.66 1.61
C GLU A 42 -0.14 -7.59 1.42
N PRO A 43 -1.41 -7.80 1.79
CA PRO A 43 -2.41 -6.75 1.74
C PRO A 43 -2.06 -5.63 2.73
N HIS A 44 -1.93 -4.41 2.21
CA HIS A 44 -1.50 -3.26 2.99
C HIS A 44 -2.09 -1.94 2.47
N ALA A 45 -2.11 -0.93 3.34
CA ALA A 45 -2.27 0.48 2.95
C ALA A 45 -0.98 1.23 3.26
N THR A 46 -0.40 1.91 2.27
CA THR A 46 0.81 2.70 2.49
C THR A 46 0.47 4.01 3.19
N VAL A 47 1.04 4.24 4.37
CA VAL A 47 0.85 5.48 5.16
C VAL A 47 1.86 6.53 4.75
N PHE A 48 3.15 6.17 4.75
CA PHE A 48 4.24 7.09 4.49
C PHE A 48 5.38 6.42 3.71
N ILE A 49 6.10 7.16 2.86
CA ILE A 49 7.30 6.68 2.17
C ILE A 49 8.45 7.65 2.41
N ALA A 50 9.40 7.22 3.24
CA ALA A 50 10.61 7.97 3.55
C ALA A 50 11.77 7.61 2.58
N PRO A 51 12.76 8.50 2.38
CA PRO A 51 14.05 8.14 1.78
C PRO A 51 14.73 6.97 2.51
N GLU A 52 15.55 6.17 1.81
CA GLU A 52 16.24 5.03 2.44
C GLU A 52 17.19 5.44 3.58
N ASN A 53 17.79 6.62 3.49
CA ASN A 53 18.70 7.16 4.50
C ASN A 53 18.00 7.89 5.68
N SER A 54 16.67 7.78 5.79
CA SER A 54 15.93 8.27 6.96
C SER A 54 16.28 7.50 8.24
N ARG A 55 15.80 7.99 9.38
CA ARG A 55 15.95 7.32 10.68
C ARG A 55 15.54 5.85 10.60
N ALA A 56 16.25 5.01 11.36
CA ALA A 56 16.02 3.56 11.40
C ALA A 56 14.53 3.23 11.63
N PRO A 57 13.89 2.40 10.76
CA PRO A 57 12.45 2.19 10.80
C PRO A 57 11.93 1.63 12.12
N LEU A 58 12.69 0.73 12.76
CA LEU A 58 12.30 0.16 14.06
C LEU A 58 12.23 1.23 15.17
N ALA A 59 13.08 2.24 15.12
CA ALA A 59 13.02 3.35 16.07
C ALA A 59 11.80 4.24 15.80
N VAL A 60 11.49 4.48 14.52
CA VAL A 60 10.28 5.21 14.11
C VAL A 60 9.02 4.48 14.59
N LEU A 61 8.91 3.17 14.37
CA LEU A 61 7.73 2.39 14.80
C LEU A 61 7.58 2.34 16.32
N ARG A 62 8.68 2.24 17.08
CA ARG A 62 8.63 2.28 18.55
C ARG A 62 8.05 3.58 19.11
N ASP A 63 8.34 4.71 18.46
CA ASP A 63 7.83 6.02 18.89
C ASP A 63 6.32 6.20 18.63
N LEU A 64 5.72 5.39 17.74
CA LEU A 64 4.29 5.47 17.42
C LEU A 64 3.41 4.74 18.45
N GLY A 65 3.91 3.67 19.06
CA GLY A 65 3.12 2.79 19.93
C GLY A 65 2.14 1.91 19.15
N GLN A 66 1.03 1.53 19.81
CA GLN A 66 -0.01 0.71 19.19
C GLN A 66 -0.79 1.51 18.15
N VAL A 67 -1.15 0.85 17.05
CA VAL A 67 -1.92 1.46 15.96
C VAL A 67 -3.27 0.78 15.83
N ASN A 68 -4.32 1.59 15.75
CA ASN A 68 -5.66 1.15 15.39
C ASN A 68 -6.31 2.23 14.50
N VAL A 69 -6.50 1.91 13.23
CA VAL A 69 -7.11 2.82 12.25
C VAL A 69 -8.20 2.06 11.51
N GLU A 70 -9.42 2.60 11.52
CA GLU A 70 -10.53 2.09 10.73
C GLU A 70 -10.71 2.96 9.48
N LEU A 71 -10.79 2.33 8.31
CA LEU A 71 -10.99 3.02 7.03
C LEU A 71 -12.26 2.53 6.35
N THR A 72 -13.11 3.48 5.95
CA THR A 72 -14.31 3.24 5.16
C THR A 72 -13.96 3.07 3.69
N ILE A 73 -14.48 2.02 3.08
CA ILE A 73 -14.31 1.70 1.67
C ILE A 73 -15.18 2.64 0.85
N HIS A 74 -14.54 3.40 -0.02
CA HIS A 74 -15.24 4.23 -0.99
C HIS A 74 -15.68 3.39 -2.20
N SER A 75 -14.73 2.71 -2.87
CA SER A 75 -15.03 1.91 -4.07
C SER A 75 -13.85 1.03 -4.51
N ILE A 76 -14.07 0.12 -5.46
CA ILE A 76 -12.98 -0.50 -6.21
C ILE A 76 -12.59 0.42 -7.37
N ARG A 77 -11.31 0.72 -7.51
CA ARG A 77 -10.77 1.60 -8.57
C ARG A 77 -9.55 0.98 -9.24
N PHE A 78 -9.17 1.58 -10.36
CA PHE A 78 -7.99 1.22 -11.14
C PHE A 78 -7.36 2.47 -11.75
N SER A 79 -6.10 2.37 -12.16
CA SER A 79 -5.38 3.45 -12.83
C SER A 79 -4.39 2.92 -13.87
N LYS A 80 -3.57 3.82 -14.43
CA LYS A 80 -2.43 3.46 -15.30
C LYS A 80 -1.16 3.15 -14.51
N ASN A 81 -1.09 3.51 -13.22
CA ASN A 81 0.08 3.26 -12.38
C ASN A 81 0.14 1.78 -12.00
N PHE A 82 1.32 1.17 -12.12
CA PHE A 82 1.52 -0.27 -11.87
C PHE A 82 1.07 -0.69 -10.46
N THR A 83 1.42 0.06 -9.42
CA THR A 83 1.00 -0.20 -8.03
C THR A 83 -0.45 0.21 -7.73
N LYS A 84 -1.18 0.71 -8.73
CA LYS A 84 -2.61 1.02 -8.66
C LYS A 84 -3.32 0.43 -9.88
N THR A 85 -2.94 -0.79 -10.29
CA THR A 85 -3.63 -1.51 -11.39
C THR A 85 -5.07 -1.84 -11.01
N LEU A 86 -5.31 -2.35 -9.80
CA LEU A 86 -6.64 -2.57 -9.24
C LEU A 86 -6.54 -2.49 -7.72
N PHE A 87 -7.40 -1.72 -7.07
CA PHE A 87 -7.27 -1.43 -5.65
C PHE A 87 -8.63 -1.07 -5.02
N VAL A 88 -8.72 -1.29 -3.72
CA VAL A 88 -9.76 -0.73 -2.86
C VAL A 88 -9.36 0.71 -2.57
N GLN A 89 -10.20 1.67 -2.95
CA GLN A 89 -10.09 3.06 -2.55
C GLN A 89 -10.81 3.23 -1.22
N PHE A 90 -10.16 3.84 -0.25
CA PHE A 90 -10.79 4.29 0.99
C PHE A 90 -11.11 5.78 0.94
N GLU A 91 -12.01 6.21 1.80
CA GLU A 91 -12.25 7.62 2.08
C GLU A 91 -11.03 8.27 2.74
N THR A 92 -10.91 9.59 2.61
CA THR A 92 -9.89 10.35 3.34
C THR A 92 -10.17 10.27 4.84
N ASN A 93 -9.13 9.98 5.63
CA ASN A 93 -9.28 9.75 7.07
C ASN A 93 -8.27 10.58 7.86
N SER A 94 -8.75 11.34 8.84
CA SER A 94 -7.92 12.24 9.65
C SER A 94 -6.96 11.51 10.58
N ALA A 95 -7.37 10.39 11.18
CA ALA A 95 -6.51 9.57 12.03
C ALA A 95 -5.36 8.94 11.22
N LEU A 96 -5.64 8.49 9.99
CA LEU A 96 -4.61 8.04 9.07
C LEU A 96 -3.63 9.15 8.70
N GLN A 97 -4.13 10.36 8.43
CA GLN A 97 -3.26 11.51 8.15
C GLN A 97 -2.41 11.88 9.36
N GLN A 98 -2.96 11.86 10.57
CA GLN A 98 -2.20 12.09 11.81
C GLN A 98 -1.09 11.05 12.02
N LEU A 99 -1.38 9.76 11.74
CA LEU A 99 -0.38 8.70 11.77
C LEU A 99 0.74 8.95 10.75
N GLY A 100 0.38 9.33 9.51
CA GLY A 100 1.37 9.69 8.49
C GLY A 100 2.23 10.89 8.89
N ASP A 101 1.63 11.89 9.52
CA ASP A 101 2.34 13.07 10.03
C ASP A 101 3.30 12.70 11.18
N ALA A 102 2.91 11.75 12.05
CA ALA A 102 3.78 11.24 13.11
C ALA A 102 4.99 10.49 12.53
N ILE A 103 4.78 9.63 11.53
CA ILE A 103 5.87 8.91 10.83
C ILE A 103 6.77 9.90 10.08
N TRP A 104 6.19 10.89 9.40
CA TRP A 104 6.93 11.95 8.72
C TRP A 104 7.87 12.68 9.69
N LYS A 105 7.36 13.15 10.83
CA LYS A 105 8.15 13.81 11.88
C LYS A 105 9.25 12.89 12.44
N ALA A 106 8.90 11.66 12.79
CA ALA A 106 9.83 10.70 13.40
C ALA A 106 10.93 10.23 12.43
N SER A 107 10.64 10.14 11.12
CA SER A 107 11.59 9.71 10.09
C SER A 107 12.58 10.80 9.66
N GLY A 108 12.29 12.07 9.97
CA GLY A 108 13.09 13.22 9.54
C GLY A 108 12.99 13.52 8.04
N ALA A 109 11.97 13.00 7.36
CA ALA A 109 11.78 13.24 5.93
C ALA A 109 11.43 14.70 5.65
N ARG A 110 11.92 15.25 4.52
CA ARG A 110 11.72 16.68 4.19
C ARG A 110 10.28 17.00 3.76
N ASN A 111 9.67 16.10 3.00
CA ASN A 111 8.38 16.35 2.37
C ASN A 111 7.26 15.60 3.08
N ARG A 112 6.27 16.35 3.54
CA ARG A 112 4.96 15.84 3.97
C ARG A 112 4.04 15.71 2.75
N TYR A 113 3.09 14.79 2.78
CA TYR A 113 2.08 14.68 1.73
C TYR A 113 0.72 14.25 2.29
N LEU A 114 -0.34 14.55 1.52
CA LEU A 114 -1.69 14.09 1.80
C LEU A 114 -1.84 12.64 1.38
N ILE A 115 -2.38 11.82 2.27
CA ILE A 115 -2.57 10.39 2.02
C ILE A 115 -3.81 10.20 1.15
N ASP A 116 -3.63 9.48 0.03
CA ASP A 116 -4.71 8.94 -0.80
C ASP A 116 -4.83 7.42 -0.51
N PRO A 117 -5.65 7.04 0.48
CA PRO A 117 -5.60 5.71 1.07
C PRO A 117 -6.17 4.66 0.13
N HIS A 118 -5.38 3.63 -0.12
CA HIS A 118 -5.79 2.50 -0.93
C HIS A 118 -5.10 1.22 -0.48
N LEU A 119 -5.75 0.09 -0.76
CA LEU A 119 -5.18 -1.25 -0.64
C LEU A 119 -5.23 -1.93 -2.00
N SER A 120 -4.06 -2.23 -2.55
CA SER A 120 -3.97 -2.83 -3.89
C SER A 120 -4.38 -4.30 -3.87
N LEU A 121 -5.03 -4.73 -4.94
CA LEU A 121 -5.50 -6.11 -5.14
C LEU A 121 -4.73 -6.83 -6.25
N LEU A 122 -4.10 -6.08 -7.16
CA LEU A 122 -3.34 -6.62 -8.28
C LEU A 122 -2.30 -5.61 -8.78
N TYR A 123 -1.12 -6.10 -9.17
CA TYR A 123 -0.09 -5.37 -9.89
C TYR A 123 0.20 -6.03 -11.24
N ALA A 124 -0.41 -5.51 -12.30
CA ALA A 124 -0.27 -6.08 -13.64
C ALA A 124 -0.42 -5.00 -14.72
N LYS A 125 0.22 -5.20 -15.87
CA LYS A 125 -0.02 -4.36 -17.05
C LYS A 125 -1.24 -4.89 -17.79
N LEU A 126 -2.39 -4.27 -17.57
CA LEU A 126 -3.67 -4.69 -18.16
C LEU A 126 -4.33 -3.57 -18.98
N PRO A 127 -5.03 -3.93 -20.08
CA PRO A 127 -5.89 -3.00 -20.81
C PRO A 127 -6.95 -2.36 -19.89
N PRO A 128 -7.35 -1.09 -20.13
CA PRO A 128 -8.38 -0.41 -19.34
C PRO A 128 -9.68 -1.19 -19.19
N GLU A 129 -10.17 -1.80 -20.28
CA GLU A 129 -11.42 -2.57 -20.27
C GLU A 129 -11.35 -3.78 -19.33
N THR A 130 -10.22 -4.48 -19.28
CA THR A 130 -10.02 -5.59 -18.34
C THR A 130 -10.07 -5.09 -16.90
N LYS A 131 -9.44 -3.95 -16.61
CA LYS A 131 -9.45 -3.36 -15.25
C LYS A 131 -10.86 -2.90 -14.84
N GLN A 132 -11.61 -2.30 -15.76
CA GLN A 132 -13.00 -1.92 -15.53
C GLN A 132 -13.87 -3.14 -15.20
N ARG A 133 -13.82 -4.19 -16.03
CA ARG A 133 -14.56 -5.44 -15.78
C ARG A 133 -14.22 -6.07 -14.42
N LEU A 134 -12.95 -6.02 -14.00
CA LEU A 134 -12.55 -6.52 -12.67
C LEU A 134 -13.12 -5.66 -11.55
N ALA A 135 -13.01 -4.33 -11.66
CA ALA A 135 -13.56 -3.40 -10.67
C ALA A 135 -15.08 -3.58 -10.50
N ASP A 136 -15.80 -3.78 -11.60
CA ASP A 136 -17.26 -3.97 -11.59
C ASP A 136 -17.69 -5.31 -10.98
N LYS A 137 -16.82 -6.33 -10.96
CA LYS A 137 -17.13 -7.67 -10.45
C LYS A 137 -16.77 -7.87 -8.98
N ILE A 138 -15.74 -7.19 -8.47
CA ILE A 138 -15.28 -7.40 -7.11
C ILE A 138 -16.33 -6.92 -6.12
N ARG A 139 -16.68 -7.79 -5.17
CA ARG A 139 -17.53 -7.47 -4.02
C ARG A 139 -16.76 -7.80 -2.74
N LEU A 140 -16.87 -6.91 -1.77
CA LEU A 140 -16.32 -7.08 -0.43
C LEU A 140 -17.50 -7.25 0.54
N PRO A 141 -17.41 -8.18 1.51
CA PRO A 141 -18.50 -8.46 2.44
C PRO A 141 -18.59 -7.45 3.59
N PHE A 142 -17.81 -6.36 3.53
CA PHE A 142 -17.72 -5.31 4.53
C PHE A 142 -17.54 -3.95 3.83
N HIS A 143 -17.89 -2.89 4.54
CA HIS A 143 -17.74 -1.50 4.10
C HIS A 143 -16.62 -0.77 4.85
N GLU A 144 -16.10 -1.35 5.93
CA GLU A 144 -15.02 -0.81 6.76
C GLU A 144 -13.93 -1.86 6.95
N VAL A 145 -12.70 -1.39 7.17
CA VAL A 145 -11.54 -2.24 7.43
C VAL A 145 -10.73 -1.66 8.58
N CYS A 146 -10.58 -2.44 9.65
CA CYS A 146 -9.68 -2.14 10.76
C CYS A 146 -8.23 -2.54 10.40
N PHE A 147 -7.29 -1.66 10.73
CA PHE A 147 -5.86 -1.87 10.60
C PHE A 147 -5.22 -1.79 11.98
N THR A 148 -4.72 -2.92 12.46
CA THR A 148 -4.27 -3.10 13.85
C THR A 148 -2.76 -3.30 13.98
N SER A 149 -2.03 -3.19 12.87
CA SER A 149 -0.58 -3.37 12.84
C SER A 149 0.05 -2.49 11.78
N ILE A 150 1.31 -2.13 12.00
CA ILE A 150 2.10 -1.33 11.08
C ILE A 150 3.48 -1.98 10.94
N CYS A 151 4.01 -2.04 9.71
CA CYS A 151 5.38 -2.49 9.47
C CYS A 151 6.11 -1.50 8.55
N ALA A 152 7.43 -1.68 8.43
CA ALA A 152 8.27 -0.92 7.52
C ALA A 152 8.97 -1.85 6.52
N MET A 153 8.90 -1.48 5.26
CA MET A 153 9.41 -2.25 4.13
C MET A 153 10.40 -1.43 3.32
N ARG A 154 11.46 -2.06 2.83
CA ARG A 154 12.29 -1.50 1.78
C ARG A 154 11.66 -1.79 0.42
N CYS A 155 11.56 -0.78 -0.44
CA CYS A 155 11.12 -0.93 -1.82
C CYS A 155 11.89 -0.02 -2.78
N ILE A 156 11.86 -0.34 -4.08
CA ILE A 156 12.28 0.57 -5.15
C ILE A 156 11.10 1.47 -5.52
N ARG A 157 11.34 2.79 -5.58
CA ARG A 157 10.33 3.79 -5.94
C ARG A 157 10.73 4.55 -7.22
N PRO A 158 9.77 4.78 -8.15
CA PRO A 158 8.46 4.15 -8.19
C PRO A 158 8.59 2.64 -8.47
N THR A 159 7.74 1.80 -7.89
CA THR A 159 7.64 0.38 -8.29
C THR A 159 6.81 0.29 -9.57
N THR A 160 7.34 -0.40 -10.58
CA THR A 160 6.78 -0.46 -11.95
C THR A 160 6.84 -1.85 -12.58
N THR A 161 7.52 -2.81 -11.96
CA THR A 161 7.64 -4.18 -12.45
C THR A 161 7.40 -5.20 -11.34
N ALA A 162 7.10 -6.45 -11.72
CA ALA A 162 6.92 -7.56 -10.79
C ALA A 162 8.20 -7.89 -10.03
N ILE A 163 9.34 -7.88 -10.72
CA ILE A 163 10.67 -8.13 -10.14
C ILE A 163 10.97 -7.12 -9.01
N GLU A 164 10.57 -5.85 -9.18
CA GLU A 164 10.76 -4.83 -8.13
C GLU A 164 9.87 -5.08 -6.89
N VAL A 165 8.71 -5.74 -7.04
CA VAL A 165 7.83 -6.16 -5.93
C VAL A 165 8.45 -7.33 -5.17
N GLU A 166 9.01 -8.30 -5.88
CA GLU A 166 9.67 -9.47 -5.29
C GLU A 166 10.92 -9.10 -4.48
N GLN A 167 11.52 -7.94 -4.76
CA GLN A 167 12.67 -7.41 -4.04
C GLN A 167 12.30 -6.64 -2.75
N TRP A 168 11.00 -6.48 -2.46
CA TRP A 168 10.58 -5.84 -1.22
C TRP A 168 11.05 -6.62 0.00
N LYS A 169 11.54 -5.89 1.01
CA LYS A 169 12.16 -6.50 2.19
C LYS A 169 11.61 -5.89 3.47
N LEU A 170 11.15 -6.73 4.40
CA LEU A 170 10.80 -6.29 5.75
C LEU A 170 12.03 -5.71 6.46
N LEU A 171 11.88 -4.50 6.98
CA LEU A 171 12.89 -3.80 7.77
C LEU A 171 12.53 -3.79 9.26
N ALA A 172 11.25 -3.65 9.59
CA ALA A 172 10.74 -3.70 10.95
C ALA A 172 9.27 -4.19 10.95
N PRO A 173 8.89 -5.15 11.80
CA PRO A 173 7.51 -5.60 11.97
C PRO A 173 6.67 -4.67 12.83
#